data_AF-A0A7S4CGW1-F1
#
_entry.id   AF-A0A7S4CGW1-F1
#
_cell.length_a   1.000
_cell.length_b   1.000
_cell.length_c   1.000
_cell.angle_alpha   90.00
_cell.angle_beta   90.00
_cell.angle_gamma   90.00
#
_symmetry.space_group_name_H-M   'P 1'
#
loop_
_entity.id
_entity.type
_entity.pdbx_description
1 polymer ?
#
loop_
_entity_poly.entity_id
_entity_poly.type
_entity_poly.pdbx_seq_one_letter_code
_entity_poly.pdbx_strand_id
1 'polypeptide(L)'
;PEHRALALTAARKAMVLLRNEGRTLPFPRGRRMAVLGPHALSDVQLLGNYFGVRCPGAPPRRPGVWPPDADWGCMVSPLQAIRLHNPHANVTHIPGASPQEAAQLASEVQQA
;
A
#
# COMPACT_ATOMS: atom_id res chain seq x y z
N PRO A 1 -22.37 -1.29 -1.94
CA PRO A 1 -21.51 -2.42 -1.53
C PRO A 1 -21.01 -3.25 -2.73
N GLU A 2 -21.91 -3.62 -3.64
CA GLU A 2 -21.62 -4.43 -4.83
C GLU A 2 -20.55 -3.80 -5.74
N HIS A 3 -20.64 -2.49 -6.02
CA HIS A 3 -19.62 -1.79 -6.82
C HIS A 3 -18.20 -1.91 -6.23
N ARG A 4 -18.06 -1.86 -4.89
CA ARG A 4 -16.76 -2.01 -4.23
C ARG A 4 -16.23 -3.44 -4.34
N ALA A 5 -17.11 -4.44 -4.21
CA ALA A 5 -16.74 -5.84 -4.36
C ALA A 5 -16.30 -6.17 -5.81
N LEU A 6 -17.01 -5.63 -6.80
CA LEU A 6 -16.64 -5.76 -8.21
C LEU A 6 -15.31 -5.06 -8.51
N ALA A 7 -15.11 -3.83 -8.02
CA ALA A 7 -13.86 -3.11 -8.16
C ALA A 7 -12.66 -3.84 -7.51
N LEU A 8 -12.85 -4.43 -6.33
CA LEU A 8 -11.83 -5.26 -5.68
C LEU A 8 -11.49 -6.50 -6.51
N THR A 9 -12.50 -7.14 -7.09
CA THR A 9 -12.30 -8.29 -7.99
C THR A 9 -11.52 -7.90 -9.23
N ALA A 10 -11.87 -6.78 -9.87
CA ALA A 10 -11.17 -6.25 -11.01
C ALA A 10 -9.70 -5.90 -10.66
N ALA A 11 -9.46 -5.21 -9.55
CA ALA A 11 -8.13 -4.86 -9.08
C ALA A 11 -7.25 -6.10 -8.82
N ARG A 12 -7.82 -7.15 -8.20
CA ARG A 12 -7.12 -8.42 -7.97
C ARG A 12 -6.73 -9.13 -9.28
N LYS A 13 -7.59 -9.09 -10.30
CA LYS A 13 -7.32 -9.68 -11.62
C LYS A 13 -6.39 -8.84 -12.49
N ALA A 14 -6.27 -7.54 -12.23
CA ALA A 14 -5.43 -6.62 -12.99
C ALA A 14 -3.95 -6.63 -12.56
N MET A 15 -3.60 -7.22 -11.41
CA MET A 15 -2.22 -7.34 -10.96
C MET A 15 -1.48 -8.44 -11.72
N VAL A 16 -0.30 -8.13 -12.25
CA VAL A 16 0.52 -9.06 -13.03
C VAL A 16 1.80 -9.40 -12.27
N LEU A 17 2.05 -10.70 -12.07
CA LEU A 17 3.32 -11.20 -11.52
C LEU A 17 4.35 -11.32 -12.65
N LEU A 18 5.30 -10.39 -12.72
CA LEU A 18 6.31 -10.36 -13.79
C LEU A 18 7.51 -11.29 -13.53
N ARG A 19 7.93 -11.44 -12.27
CA ARG A 19 9.10 -12.25 -11.87
C ARG A 19 8.86 -12.87 -10.49
N ASN A 20 9.22 -14.14 -10.33
CA ASN A 20 9.15 -14.86 -9.05
C ASN A 20 10.32 -15.83 -8.89
N GLU A 21 11.51 -15.28 -8.66
CA GLU A 21 12.72 -16.08 -8.48
C GLU A 21 12.75 -16.81 -7.15
N GLY A 22 13.33 -18.01 -7.15
CA GLY A 22 13.45 -18.84 -5.96
C GLY A 22 12.11 -19.23 -5.34
N ARG A 23 10.99 -19.05 -6.06
CA ARG A 23 9.62 -19.24 -5.54
C ARG A 23 9.36 -18.41 -4.27
N THR A 24 9.89 -17.19 -4.26
CA THR A 24 9.81 -16.27 -3.11
C THR A 24 8.36 -15.94 -2.72
N LEU A 25 7.47 -15.81 -3.70
CA LEU A 25 6.03 -15.60 -3.48
C LEU A 25 5.25 -16.91 -3.62
N PRO A 26 4.18 -17.12 -2.81
CA PRO A 26 3.62 -16.19 -1.82
C PRO A 26 4.41 -16.15 -0.50
N PHE A 27 4.39 -15.00 0.19
CA PHE A 27 4.96 -14.90 1.53
C PHE A 27 4.15 -15.72 2.55
N PRO A 28 4.80 -16.41 3.51
CA PRO A 28 4.10 -17.01 4.62
C PRO A 28 3.56 -15.93 5.56
N ARG A 29 2.46 -16.27 6.25
CA ARG A 29 1.83 -15.37 7.23
C ARG A 29 2.75 -15.14 8.43
N GLY A 30 2.67 -13.98 9.06
CA GLY A 30 3.44 -13.67 10.26
C GLY A 30 4.92 -13.39 9.99
N ARG A 31 5.30 -13.14 8.73
CA ARG A 31 6.67 -12.71 8.42
C ARG A 31 6.86 -11.26 8.85
N ARG A 32 8.01 -10.95 9.45
CA ARG A 32 8.44 -9.56 9.67
C ARG A 32 8.83 -8.95 8.33
N MET A 33 8.37 -7.73 8.06
CA MET A 33 8.49 -7.11 6.74
C MET A 33 8.92 -5.65 6.86
N ALA A 34 9.87 -5.24 6.01
CA ALA A 34 10.11 -3.85 5.68
C ALA A 34 9.36 -3.52 4.38
N VAL A 35 8.54 -2.47 4.39
CA VAL A 35 7.87 -1.93 3.21
C VAL A 35 8.53 -0.61 2.84
N LEU A 36 9.14 -0.54 1.67
CA LEU A 36 9.89 0.62 1.22
C LEU A 36 9.23 1.24 -0.01
N GLY A 37 9.48 2.54 -0.21
CA GLY A 37 9.18 3.25 -1.44
C GLY A 37 8.06 4.29 -1.29
N PRO A 38 8.08 5.34 -2.13
CA PRO A 38 7.21 6.50 -1.96
C PRO A 38 5.71 6.17 -2.15
N HIS A 39 5.40 5.05 -2.82
CA HIS A 39 4.03 4.61 -3.07
C HIS A 39 3.43 3.70 -1.99
N ALA A 40 4.20 3.32 -0.96
CA ALA A 40 3.70 2.46 0.10
C ALA A 40 2.52 3.08 0.87
N LEU A 41 2.52 4.41 1.01
CA LEU A 41 1.46 5.21 1.64
C LEU A 41 0.52 5.88 0.63
N SER A 42 0.57 5.51 -0.65
CA SER A 42 -0.26 6.12 -1.68
C SER A 42 -1.72 5.67 -1.56
N ASP A 43 -2.58 6.65 -1.28
CA ASP A 43 -4.04 6.55 -1.26
C ASP A 43 -4.65 7.15 -2.54
N VAL A 44 -4.11 8.28 -3.01
CA VAL A 44 -4.55 8.97 -4.23
C VAL A 44 -3.72 8.60 -5.45
N GLN A 45 -2.39 8.47 -5.30
CA GLN A 45 -1.50 8.33 -6.45
C GLN A 45 -1.74 7.03 -7.24
N LEU A 46 -2.27 5.99 -6.59
CA LEU A 46 -2.64 4.72 -7.24
C LEU A 46 -3.85 4.85 -8.19
N LEU A 47 -4.60 5.94 -8.10
CA LEU A 47 -5.76 6.18 -8.97
C LEU A 47 -5.33 6.65 -10.37
N GLY A 48 -4.09 7.11 -10.55
CA GLY A 48 -3.61 7.66 -11.81
C GLY A 48 -4.29 8.98 -12.17
N ASN A 49 -4.68 9.16 -13.43
CA ASN A 49 -5.40 10.34 -13.91
C ASN A 49 -6.88 10.00 -14.16
N TYR A 50 -7.72 11.02 -14.38
CA TYR A 50 -9.15 10.87 -14.72
C TYR A 50 -10.01 10.14 -13.66
N PHE A 51 -9.85 10.54 -12.39
CA PHE A 51 -10.71 10.09 -11.30
C PHE A 51 -11.51 11.29 -10.72
N GLY A 52 -12.74 11.02 -10.28
CA GLY A 52 -13.56 11.98 -9.52
C GLY A 52 -13.49 11.75 -8.01
N VAL A 53 -14.41 12.35 -7.25
CA VAL A 53 -14.55 12.08 -5.80
C VAL A 53 -14.96 10.63 -5.58
N ARG A 54 -14.19 9.88 -4.78
CA ARG A 54 -14.38 8.43 -4.58
C ARG A 54 -14.97 8.04 -3.23
N CYS A 55 -14.77 8.86 -2.19
CA CYS A 55 -15.23 8.56 -0.83
C CYS A 55 -16.14 9.69 -0.30
N PRO A 56 -17.46 9.63 -0.54
CA PRO A 56 -18.39 10.62 0.01
C PRO A 56 -18.44 10.53 1.55
N GLY A 57 -18.42 11.67 2.25
CA GLY A 57 -18.63 11.76 3.72
C GLY A 57 -17.40 11.51 4.60
N ALA A 58 -16.28 11.27 3.98
CA ALA A 58 -14.95 11.21 4.54
C ALA A 58 -14.31 12.50 5.12
N PRO A 59 -13.53 12.54 6.24
CA PRO A 59 -12.81 13.76 6.59
C PRO A 59 -11.56 13.94 5.70
N PRO A 60 -11.26 15.15 5.20
CA PRO A 60 -10.08 15.40 4.37
C PRO A 60 -8.80 15.05 5.13
N ARG A 61 -7.96 14.20 4.54
CA ARG A 61 -6.75 13.67 5.22
C ARG A 61 -5.46 14.45 4.93
N ARG A 62 -5.42 15.31 3.89
CA ARG A 62 -4.19 16.02 3.52
C ARG A 62 -4.46 17.44 2.97
N PRO A 63 -3.74 18.47 3.47
CA PRO A 63 -3.69 19.78 2.83
C PRO A 63 -3.03 19.70 1.44
N GLY A 64 -3.51 20.49 0.48
CA GLY A 64 -2.84 20.71 -0.81
C GLY A 64 -3.06 19.64 -1.90
N VAL A 65 -4.01 18.72 -1.72
CA VAL A 65 -4.42 17.75 -2.74
C VAL A 65 -5.69 18.24 -3.42
N TRP A 66 -5.73 18.22 -4.76
CA TRP A 66 -6.94 18.55 -5.53
C TRP A 66 -7.75 17.28 -5.83
N PRO A 67 -9.09 17.30 -5.69
CA PRO A 67 -9.92 18.39 -5.17
C PRO A 67 -9.71 18.63 -3.65
N PRO A 68 -9.77 19.89 -3.18
CA PRO A 68 -9.50 20.24 -1.77
C PRO A 68 -10.47 19.61 -0.76
N ASP A 69 -11.69 19.28 -1.21
CA ASP A 69 -12.74 18.62 -0.41
C ASP A 69 -12.87 17.12 -0.72
N ALA A 70 -11.95 16.57 -1.52
CA ALA A 70 -12.00 15.15 -1.85
C ALA A 70 -11.44 14.33 -0.68
N ASP A 71 -12.32 13.54 -0.09
CA ASP A 71 -11.90 12.48 0.80
C ASP A 71 -11.45 11.22 0.04
N TRP A 72 -10.42 10.60 0.60
CA TRP A 72 -9.80 9.35 0.16
C TRP A 72 -9.77 8.32 1.30
N GLY A 73 -10.47 8.56 2.40
CA GLY A 73 -10.41 7.77 3.61
C GLY A 73 -10.92 6.34 3.45
N CYS A 74 -11.69 6.07 2.40
CA CYS A 74 -12.12 4.73 2.00
C CYS A 74 -11.14 3.99 1.08
N MET A 75 -10.09 4.66 0.60
CA MET A 75 -8.99 4.03 -0.13
C MET A 75 -8.03 3.34 0.83
N VAL A 76 -7.47 2.21 0.39
CA VAL A 76 -6.52 1.41 1.16
C VAL A 76 -5.17 1.50 0.48
N SER A 77 -4.16 2.04 1.15
CA SER A 77 -2.79 2.08 0.63
C SER A 77 -2.14 0.69 0.67
N PRO A 78 -1.07 0.43 -0.11
CA PRO A 78 -0.35 -0.85 -0.07
C PRO A 78 0.13 -1.21 1.35
N LEU A 79 0.69 -0.25 2.10
CA LEU A 79 1.13 -0.48 3.47
C LEU A 79 -0.03 -0.86 4.40
N GLN A 80 -1.18 -0.19 4.28
CA GLN A 80 -2.37 -0.53 5.06
C GLN A 80 -2.86 -1.94 4.72
N ALA A 81 -2.93 -2.29 3.44
CA ALA A 81 -3.32 -3.63 3.01
C ALA A 81 -2.37 -4.71 3.52
N ILE A 82 -1.06 -4.50 3.46
CA ILE A 82 -0.04 -5.43 3.97
C ILE A 82 -0.22 -5.63 5.48
N ARG A 83 -0.37 -4.54 6.26
CA ARG A 83 -0.61 -4.62 7.71
C ARG A 83 -1.88 -5.39 8.06
N LEU A 84 -2.97 -5.13 7.34
CA LEU A 84 -4.26 -5.83 7.53
C LEU A 84 -4.14 -7.34 7.24
N HIS A 85 -3.31 -7.74 6.28
CA HIS A 85 -3.12 -9.15 5.91
C HIS A 85 -1.98 -9.83 6.69
N ASN A 86 -1.22 -9.07 7.48
CA ASN A 86 -0.12 -9.55 8.33
C ASN A 86 -0.25 -9.07 9.79
N PRO A 87 -1.40 -9.32 10.47
CA PRO A 87 -1.71 -8.69 11.76
C PRO A 87 -0.84 -9.15 12.93
N HIS A 88 -0.18 -10.31 12.80
CA HIS A 88 0.60 -10.93 13.88
C HIS A 88 2.11 -10.70 13.77
N ALA A 89 2.55 -9.86 12.84
CA ALA A 89 3.97 -9.58 12.67
C ALA A 89 4.22 -8.11 12.37
N ASN A 90 5.45 -7.68 12.71
CA ASN A 90 5.82 -6.29 12.54
C ASN A 90 6.00 -5.93 11.06
N VAL A 91 5.44 -4.79 10.66
CA VAL A 91 5.56 -4.21 9.33
C VAL A 91 6.09 -2.79 9.47
N THR A 92 7.40 -2.65 9.32
CA THR A 92 8.11 -1.36 9.33
C THR A 92 8.05 -0.72 7.96
N HIS A 93 8.10 0.61 7.91
CA HIS A 93 8.01 1.35 6.65
C HIS A 93 8.94 2.56 6.67
N ILE A 94 9.61 2.78 5.54
CA ILE A 94 10.30 4.02 5.20
C ILE A 94 9.95 4.46 3.77
N PRO A 95 9.94 5.77 3.47
CA PRO A 95 9.68 6.26 2.11
C PRO A 95 10.70 5.80 1.08
N GLY A 96 11.91 5.37 1.52
CA GLY A 96 12.97 4.89 0.63
C GLY A 96 13.70 6.03 -0.10
N ALA A 97 13.85 7.19 0.54
CA ALA A 97 14.51 8.36 -0.05
C ALA A 97 16.04 8.21 -0.15
N SER A 98 16.65 7.28 0.60
CA SER A 98 18.08 6.96 0.50
C SER A 98 18.35 5.44 0.47
N PRO A 99 19.33 4.96 -0.33
CA PRO A 99 19.77 3.57 -0.30
C PRO A 99 20.34 3.14 1.05
N GLN A 100 20.96 4.06 1.80
CA GLN A 100 21.57 3.78 3.10
C GLN A 100 20.51 3.45 4.15
N GLU A 101 19.46 4.28 4.25
CA GLU A 101 18.33 4.04 5.14
C GLU A 101 17.62 2.72 4.79
N ALA A 102 17.48 2.43 3.49
CA ALA A 102 16.93 1.17 3.01
C ALA A 102 17.76 -0.06 3.42
N ALA A 103 19.09 0.02 3.28
CA ALA A 103 20.00 -1.06 3.68
C ALA A 103 20.00 -1.29 5.20
N GLN A 104 19.95 -0.21 5.98
CA GLN A 104 19.87 -0.28 7.43
C GLN A 104 18.58 -1.00 7.87
N LEU A 105 17.42 -0.56 7.38
CA LEU A 105 16.14 -1.18 7.74
C LEU A 105 16.06 -2.65 7.32
N ALA A 106 16.60 -2.98 6.14
CA ALA A 106 16.66 -4.37 5.68
C ALA A 106 17.47 -5.26 6.65
N SER A 107 18.59 -4.75 7.16
CA SER A 107 19.42 -5.46 8.13
C SER A 107 18.70 -5.64 9.47
N GLU A 108 18.02 -4.60 9.96
CA GLU A 108 17.25 -4.65 11.21
C GLU A 108 16.12 -5.68 11.16
N VAL A 109 15.37 -5.73 10.05
CA VAL A 109 14.29 -6.71 9.88
C VAL A 109 14.82 -8.14 9.74
N GLN A 110 16.02 -8.34 9.20
CA GLN A 110 16.64 -9.66 9.14
C GLN A 110 17.15 -10.15 10.50
N GLN A 111 17.57 -9.25 11.38
CA GLN A 111 18.21 -9.58 12.67
C GLN A 111 17.25 -9.70 13.85
N ALA A 112 16.08 -9.05 13.81
CA ALA A 112 15.04 -9.20 14.84
C ALA A 112 14.37 -10.58 14.79
#